data_AF-A0A1A9NJ87-F1
#
_entry.id   AF-A0A1A9NJ87-F1
#
_cell.length_a   1.000
_cell.length_b   1.000
_cell.length_c   1.000
_cell.angle_alpha   90.00
_cell.angle_beta   90.00
_cell.angle_gamma   90.00
#
_symmetry.space_group_name_H-M   'P 1'
#
loop_
_entity.id
_entity.type
_entity.pdbx_description
1 polymer ?
#
loop_
_entity_poly.entity_id
_entity_poly.type
_entity_poly.pdbx_seq_one_letter_code
_entity_poly.pdbx_strand_id
1 'polypeptide(L)'
;MAAFVLIEGDALYIGLWYYLFVPFAILGLCAIIRPKPFFFFGASLALSITFISYLLINWGASRPDGLLGLGHLFSLPGALIGALIAASISKRHVFVGSPLATIVGFLGVSLGFLSNQLLVCNTVMWCGPLSLSLK
;
A
#
# COMPACT_ATOMS: atom_id res chain seq x y z
N MET A 1 -8.20 -1.57 -9.19
CA MET A 1 -8.81 -1.60 -7.84
C MET A 1 -10.19 -0.95 -7.81
N ALA A 2 -10.36 0.35 -8.11
CA ALA A 2 -11.68 1.01 -8.02
C ALA A 2 -12.78 0.34 -8.89
N ALA A 3 -12.47 -0.06 -10.12
CA ALA A 3 -13.41 -0.80 -10.96
C ALA A 3 -13.84 -2.15 -10.35
N PHE A 4 -12.94 -2.82 -9.63
CA PHE A 4 -13.22 -4.09 -8.94
C PHE A 4 -14.20 -3.86 -7.78
N VAL A 5 -14.00 -2.80 -7.01
CA VAL A 5 -14.90 -2.38 -5.92
C VAL A 5 -16.28 -1.96 -6.44
N LEU A 6 -16.37 -1.36 -7.63
CA LEU A 6 -17.65 -1.01 -8.25
C LEU A 6 -18.47 -2.25 -8.67
N ILE A 7 -17.81 -3.36 -9.00
CA ILE A 7 -18.46 -4.60 -9.44
C ILE A 7 -18.86 -5.45 -8.23
N GLU A 8 -17.94 -5.66 -7.30
CA GLU A 8 -18.08 -6.61 -6.19
C GLU A 8 -18.57 -5.94 -4.88
N GLY A 9 -18.66 -4.62 -4.86
CA GLY A 9 -19.03 -3.82 -3.68
C GLY A 9 -17.83 -3.40 -2.82
N ASP A 10 -18.07 -2.45 -1.91
CA ASP A 10 -17.04 -1.94 -1.02
C ASP A 10 -16.81 -2.86 0.18
N ALA A 11 -15.88 -3.80 0.03
CA ALA A 11 -15.54 -4.74 1.10
C ALA A 11 -14.94 -4.04 2.32
N LEU A 12 -14.22 -2.93 2.18
CA LEU A 12 -13.57 -2.27 3.32
C LEU A 12 -14.50 -1.28 4.04
N TYR A 13 -15.71 -1.03 3.53
CA TYR A 13 -16.71 -0.12 4.08
C TYR A 13 -16.19 1.31 4.36
N ILE A 14 -15.20 1.78 3.60
CA ILE A 14 -14.58 3.11 3.75
C ILE A 14 -15.02 4.08 2.63
N GLY A 15 -15.52 3.56 1.52
CA GLY A 15 -16.01 4.31 0.36
C GLY A 15 -15.02 4.37 -0.81
N LEU A 16 -15.55 4.62 -2.01
CA LEU A 16 -14.78 4.62 -3.26
C LEU A 16 -13.62 5.63 -3.28
N TRP A 17 -13.79 6.76 -2.56
CA TRP A 17 -12.77 7.81 -2.46
C TRP A 17 -11.43 7.27 -1.95
N TYR A 18 -11.45 6.26 -1.09
CA TYR A 18 -10.24 5.69 -0.50
C TYR A 18 -9.35 4.99 -1.53
N TYR A 19 -9.95 4.21 -2.43
CA TYR A 19 -9.25 3.45 -3.48
C TYR A 19 -8.70 4.33 -4.60
N LEU A 20 -9.14 5.59 -4.67
CA LEU A 20 -8.69 6.56 -5.67
C LEU A 20 -7.72 7.55 -5.03
N PHE A 21 -8.18 8.27 -4.01
CA PHE A 21 -7.45 9.39 -3.42
C PHE A 21 -6.15 8.96 -2.76
N VAL A 22 -6.15 7.88 -1.98
CA VAL A 22 -4.95 7.42 -1.26
C VAL A 22 -3.78 7.10 -2.20
N PRO A 23 -3.92 6.22 -3.21
CA PRO A 23 -2.79 5.93 -4.09
C PRO A 23 -2.35 7.17 -4.86
N PHE A 24 -3.28 8.03 -5.31
CA PHE A 24 -2.91 9.30 -5.94
C PHE A 24 -2.19 10.26 -4.99
N ALA A 25 -2.56 10.32 -3.72
CA ALA A 25 -1.91 11.16 -2.73
C ALA A 25 -0.47 10.70 -2.47
N ILE A 26 -0.26 9.40 -2.25
CA ILE A 26 1.08 8.85 -2.01
C ILE A 26 1.97 9.05 -3.24
N LEU A 27 1.50 8.67 -4.43
CA LEU A 27 2.27 8.83 -5.67
C LEU A 27 2.51 10.31 -6.00
N GLY A 28 1.52 11.18 -5.75
CA GLY A 28 1.62 12.63 -5.93
C GLY A 28 2.67 13.26 -5.03
N LEU A 29 2.75 12.84 -3.75
CA LEU A 29 3.81 13.27 -2.84
C LEU A 29 5.18 12.78 -3.32
N CYS A 30 5.29 11.55 -3.81
CA CYS A 30 6.53 11.07 -4.42
C CYS A 30 6.92 11.86 -5.68
N ALA A 31 5.95 12.37 -6.46
CA ALA A 31 6.24 13.16 -7.66
C ALA A 31 6.97 14.48 -7.37
N ILE A 32 6.79 15.06 -6.19
CA ILE A 32 7.55 16.25 -5.74
C ILE A 32 9.05 15.95 -5.69
N ILE A 33 9.44 14.71 -5.35
CA ILE A 33 10.83 14.26 -5.26
C ILE A 33 11.47 14.07 -6.66
N ARG A 34 10.63 13.96 -7.71
CA ARG A 34 11.01 13.68 -9.10
C ARG A 34 11.85 12.38 -9.25
N PRO A 35 11.30 11.22 -8.84
CA PRO A 35 11.95 9.93 -9.04
C PRO A 35 12.03 9.57 -10.53
N LYS A 36 12.81 8.53 -10.88
CA LYS A 36 12.91 8.08 -12.28
C LYS A 36 11.59 7.44 -12.74
N PRO A 37 11.21 7.55 -14.04
CA PRO A 37 9.87 7.19 -14.50
C PRO A 37 9.37 5.79 -14.10
N PHE A 38 10.25 4.78 -14.18
CA PHE A 38 9.92 3.40 -13.82
C PHE A 38 9.61 3.18 -12.34
N PHE A 39 10.00 4.10 -11.44
CA PHE A 39 9.65 4.05 -10.01
C PHE A 39 8.13 4.00 -9.79
N PHE A 40 7.38 4.84 -10.50
CA PHE A 40 5.93 4.96 -10.29
C PHE A 40 5.19 3.67 -10.62
N PHE A 41 5.65 2.94 -11.64
CA PHE A 41 5.06 1.65 -11.98
C PHE A 41 5.20 0.67 -10.80
N GLY A 42 6.40 0.51 -10.26
CA GLY A 42 6.65 -0.37 -9.11
C GLY A 42 5.89 0.05 -7.85
N ALA A 43 5.88 1.34 -7.55
CA ALA A 43 5.15 1.88 -6.41
C ALA A 43 3.63 1.68 -6.55
N SER A 44 3.05 1.94 -7.73
CA SER A 44 1.62 1.73 -8.00
C SER A 44 1.22 0.26 -7.94
N LEU A 45 2.12 -0.64 -8.37
CA LEU A 45 1.90 -2.08 -8.32
C LEU A 45 1.87 -2.56 -6.87
N ALA A 46 2.83 -2.13 -6.04
CA ALA A 46 2.86 -2.45 -4.63
C ALA A 46 1.61 -1.94 -3.90
N LEU A 47 1.22 -0.68 -4.10
CA LEU A 47 -0.04 -0.13 -3.54
C LEU A 47 -1.26 -0.94 -3.99
N SER A 48 -1.34 -1.30 -5.27
CA SER A 48 -2.45 -2.10 -5.78
C SER A 48 -2.53 -3.46 -5.09
N ILE A 49 -1.38 -4.10 -4.85
CA ILE A 49 -1.32 -5.38 -4.13
C ILE A 49 -1.81 -5.21 -2.69
N THR A 50 -1.37 -4.19 -1.95
CA THR A 50 -1.82 -4.00 -0.56
C THR A 50 -3.34 -3.83 -0.49
N PHE A 51 -3.92 -3.02 -1.38
CA PHE A 51 -5.38 -2.84 -1.47
C PHE A 51 -6.11 -4.14 -1.82
N ILE A 52 -5.65 -4.86 -2.84
CA ILE A 52 -6.27 -6.12 -3.28
C ILE A 52 -6.17 -7.18 -2.17
N SER A 53 -5.03 -7.29 -1.47
CA SER A 53 -4.87 -8.24 -0.38
C SER A 53 -5.89 -8.00 0.73
N TYR A 54 -6.08 -6.75 1.15
CA TYR A 54 -7.06 -6.41 2.19
C TYR A 54 -8.51 -6.64 1.74
N LEU A 55 -8.82 -6.31 0.48
CA LEU A 55 -10.12 -6.61 -0.12
C LEU A 55 -10.42 -8.12 -0.12
N LEU A 56 -9.48 -8.93 -0.62
CA LEU A 56 -9.65 -10.39 -0.70
C LEU A 56 -9.77 -11.03 0.68
N ILE A 57 -8.98 -10.58 1.66
CA ILE A 57 -9.06 -11.08 3.03
C ILE A 57 -10.43 -10.76 3.64
N ASN A 58 -10.97 -9.56 3.44
CA ASN A 58 -12.25 -9.22 4.02
C ASN A 58 -13.44 -9.89 3.31
N TRP A 59 -13.40 -10.01 1.98
CA TRP A 59 -14.43 -10.78 1.24
C TRP A 59 -14.43 -12.25 1.60
N GLY A 60 -13.27 -12.86 1.85
CA GLY A 60 -13.16 -14.26 2.26
C GLY A 60 -13.50 -14.52 3.73
N ALA A 61 -13.69 -13.47 4.54
CA ALA A 61 -13.95 -13.63 5.96
C ALA A 61 -15.40 -14.07 6.22
N SER A 62 -15.58 -15.05 7.11
CA SER A 62 -16.93 -15.50 7.54
C SER A 62 -17.72 -14.40 8.26
N ARG A 63 -17.03 -13.39 8.79
CA ARG A 63 -17.59 -12.16 9.33
C ARG A 63 -16.74 -10.99 8.82
N PRO A 64 -17.20 -10.26 7.80
CA PRO A 64 -16.46 -9.10 7.30
C PRO A 64 -16.52 -7.99 8.34
N ASP A 65 -15.41 -7.75 9.02
CA ASP A 65 -15.27 -6.67 10.01
C ASP A 65 -14.77 -5.40 9.34
N GLY A 66 -15.47 -4.28 9.53
CA GLY A 66 -15.05 -2.98 9.00
C GLY A 66 -13.70 -2.48 9.55
N LEU A 67 -13.17 -3.12 10.60
CA LEU A 67 -11.88 -2.77 11.20
C LEU A 67 -10.68 -3.07 10.28
N LEU A 68 -10.79 -4.04 9.36
CA LEU A 68 -9.71 -4.35 8.42
C LEU A 68 -9.36 -3.14 7.53
N GLY A 69 -10.36 -2.32 7.19
CA GLY A 69 -10.15 -1.07 6.46
C GLY A 69 -9.30 -0.06 7.22
N LEU A 70 -9.57 0.11 8.52
CA LEU A 70 -8.76 0.95 9.40
C LEU A 70 -7.34 0.40 9.55
N GLY A 71 -7.17 -0.92 9.62
CA GLY A 71 -5.85 -1.57 9.63
C GLY A 71 -5.02 -1.17 8.40
N HIS A 72 -5.60 -1.22 7.20
CA HIS A 72 -4.93 -0.74 5.98
C HIS A 72 -4.63 0.75 6.09
N LEU A 73 -5.60 1.56 6.51
CA LEU A 73 -5.46 3.02 6.59
C LEU A 73 -4.30 3.44 7.50
N PHE A 74 -4.20 2.83 8.68
CA PHE A 74 -3.11 3.09 9.63
C PHE A 74 -1.77 2.49 9.21
N SER A 75 -1.77 1.53 8.27
CA SER A 75 -0.54 0.96 7.70
C SER A 75 0.07 1.85 6.60
N LEU A 76 -0.74 2.66 5.91
CA LEU A 76 -0.32 3.54 4.81
C LEU A 76 0.75 4.60 5.14
N PRO A 77 0.83 5.19 6.34
CA PRO A 77 1.95 6.08 6.71
C PRO A 77 3.32 5.40 6.50
N GLY A 78 3.44 4.12 6.84
CA GLY A 78 4.64 3.33 6.55
C GLY A 78 4.91 3.20 5.05
N ALA A 79 3.87 2.92 4.25
CA ALA A 79 3.98 2.88 2.79
C ALA A 79 4.48 4.21 2.23
N LEU A 80 3.93 5.33 2.73
CA LEU A 80 4.34 6.67 2.32
C LEU A 80 5.82 6.93 2.66
N ILE A 81 6.24 6.67 3.89
CA ILE A 81 7.64 6.88 4.30
C ILE A 81 8.58 6.01 3.45
N GLY A 82 8.26 4.72 3.30
CA GLY A 82 9.03 3.80 2.45
C GLY A 82 9.09 4.25 0.99
N ALA A 83 7.98 4.74 0.44
CA ALA A 83 7.91 5.29 -0.90
C ALA A 83 8.77 6.55 -1.08
N LEU A 84 8.75 7.48 -0.11
CA LEU A 84 9.56 8.71 -0.18
C LEU A 84 11.06 8.41 -0.10
N ILE A 85 11.47 7.46 0.74
CA ILE A 85 12.86 6.99 0.81
C ILE A 85 13.27 6.35 -0.52
N ALA A 86 12.46 5.43 -1.04
CA ALA A 86 12.73 4.75 -2.31
C ALA A 86 12.72 5.72 -3.50
N ALA A 87 11.82 6.70 -3.52
CA ALA A 87 11.78 7.77 -4.52
C ALA A 87 13.10 8.55 -4.51
N SER A 88 13.60 8.90 -3.33
CA SER A 88 14.87 9.59 -3.15
C SER A 88 16.06 8.76 -3.65
N ILE A 89 16.08 7.45 -3.34
CA ILE A 89 17.11 6.51 -3.83
C ILE A 89 17.06 6.39 -5.36
N SER A 90 15.87 6.31 -5.95
CA SER A 90 15.68 6.14 -7.39
C SER A 90 16.27 7.28 -8.21
N LYS A 91 16.55 8.45 -7.63
CA LYS A 91 17.14 9.59 -8.34
C LYS A 91 18.57 9.33 -8.83
N ARG A 92 19.28 8.38 -8.22
CA ARG A 92 20.68 8.07 -8.56
C ARG A 92 20.82 7.67 -10.03
N HIS A 93 21.95 8.03 -10.65
CA HIS A 93 22.20 7.81 -12.09
C HIS A 93 22.09 6.34 -12.52
N VAL A 94 22.40 5.39 -11.62
CA VAL A 94 22.28 3.94 -11.86
C VAL A 94 20.86 3.49 -12.25
N PHE A 95 19.84 4.29 -11.96
CA PHE A 95 18.44 3.99 -12.25
C PHE A 95 17.90 4.65 -13.52
N VAL A 96 18.72 5.42 -14.26
CA VAL A 96 18.28 6.06 -15.51
C VAL A 96 17.99 5.00 -16.56
N GLY A 97 16.76 4.97 -17.08
CA GLY A 97 16.31 4.01 -18.09
C GLY A 97 16.27 2.55 -17.63
N SER A 98 16.54 2.29 -16.34
CA SER A 98 16.68 0.93 -15.81
C SER A 98 15.39 0.44 -15.15
N PRO A 99 14.98 -0.81 -15.37
CA PRO A 99 13.85 -1.43 -14.67
C PRO A 99 14.11 -1.58 -13.16
N LEU A 100 15.35 -1.39 -12.70
CA LEU A 100 15.69 -1.41 -11.27
C LEU A 100 14.93 -0.34 -10.47
N ALA A 101 14.56 0.79 -11.10
CA ALA A 101 13.72 1.80 -10.44
C ALA A 101 12.34 1.24 -10.05
N THR A 102 11.76 0.35 -10.87
CA THR A 102 10.52 -0.38 -10.56
C THR A 102 10.70 -1.21 -9.30
N ILE A 103 11.79 -1.97 -9.21
CA ILE A 103 12.07 -2.84 -8.06
C ILE A 103 12.22 -1.99 -6.80
N VAL A 104 12.95 -0.88 -6.87
CA VAL A 104 13.12 0.04 -5.73
C VAL A 104 11.78 0.62 -5.29
N GLY A 105 10.94 1.07 -6.22
CA GLY A 105 9.60 1.58 -5.89
C GLY A 105 8.70 0.53 -5.25
N PHE A 106 8.70 -0.68 -5.80
CA PHE A 106 7.94 -1.81 -5.27
C PHE A 106 8.38 -2.18 -3.86
N LEU A 107 9.69 -2.38 -3.65
CA LEU A 107 10.25 -2.78 -2.36
C LEU A 107 10.08 -1.67 -1.32
N GLY A 108 10.30 -0.41 -1.69
CA GLY A 108 10.13 0.72 -0.76
C GLY A 108 8.73 0.81 -0.18
N VAL A 109 7.71 0.77 -1.06
CA VAL A 109 6.30 0.78 -0.64
C VAL A 109 5.98 -0.46 0.18
N SER A 110 6.36 -1.65 -0.31
CA SER A 110 5.98 -2.92 0.33
C SER A 110 6.61 -3.06 1.71
N LEU A 111 7.92 -2.80 1.84
CA LEU A 111 8.61 -2.88 3.12
C LEU A 111 8.09 -1.84 4.11
N GLY A 112 7.91 -0.59 3.67
CA GLY A 112 7.34 0.45 4.53
C GLY A 112 5.93 0.11 5.02
N PHE A 113 5.08 -0.38 4.12
CA PHE A 113 3.74 -0.82 4.47
C PHE A 113 3.77 -1.99 5.46
N LEU A 114 4.50 -3.07 5.15
CA LEU A 114 4.55 -4.28 5.97
C LEU A 114 5.12 -4.00 7.36
N SER A 115 6.19 -3.20 7.47
CA SER A 115 6.76 -2.84 8.77
C SER A 115 5.75 -2.11 9.66
N ASN A 116 5.03 -1.13 9.10
CA ASN A 116 4.04 -0.37 9.86
C ASN A 116 2.76 -1.19 10.12
N GLN A 117 2.34 -2.02 9.17
CA GLN A 117 1.24 -2.96 9.33
C GLN A 117 1.51 -3.92 10.49
N LEU A 118 2.72 -4.48 10.58
CA LEU A 118 3.09 -5.36 11.68
C LEU A 118 3.03 -4.63 13.02
N LEU A 119 3.44 -3.36 13.09
CA LEU A 119 3.29 -2.57 14.32
C LEU A 119 1.81 -2.35 14.65
N VAL A 120 1.03 -1.77 13.73
CA VAL A 120 -0.37 -1.42 13.94
C VAL A 120 -1.21 -2.65 14.30
N CYS A 121 -1.10 -3.72 13.52
CA CYS A 121 -1.92 -4.92 13.65
C CYS A 121 -1.56 -5.80 14.85
N ASN A 122 -0.43 -5.53 15.54
CA ASN A 122 -0.03 -6.27 16.73
C ASN A 122 -0.05 -5.42 18.01
N THR A 123 -0.06 -4.09 17.91
CA THR A 123 0.02 -3.19 19.08
C THR A 123 -1.18 -2.27 19.25
N VAL A 124 -1.80 -1.83 18.15
CA VAL A 124 -2.87 -0.82 18.18
C VAL A 124 -4.23 -1.48 17.99
N MET A 125 -4.34 -2.43 17.07
CA MET A 125 -5.59 -3.09 16.73
C MET A 125 -5.36 -4.49 16.19
N TRP A 126 -6.37 -5.36 16.24
CA TRP A 126 -6.31 -6.69 15.64
C TRP A 126 -6.78 -6.67 14.19
N CYS A 127 -5.93 -7.13 13.26
CA CYS A 127 -6.21 -7.17 11.82
C CYS A 127 -6.48 -8.60 11.31
N GLY A 128 -6.99 -9.49 12.16
CA GLY A 128 -7.25 -10.86 11.75
C GLY A 128 -5.97 -11.63 11.38
N PRO A 129 -5.96 -12.37 10.25
CA PRO A 129 -4.83 -13.20 9.83
C PRO A 129 -3.56 -12.40 9.47
N LEU A 130 -3.66 -11.08 9.39
CA LEU A 130 -2.53 -10.17 9.14
C LEU A 130 -1.75 -9.83 10.41
N SER A 131 -2.29 -10.15 11.59
CA SER A 131 -1.61 -10.00 12.87
C SER A 131 -0.69 -11.21 13.07
N LEU A 132 0.49 -11.01 13.67
CA LEU A 132 1.35 -12.12 14.03
C LEU A 132 0.67 -12.87 15.18
N SER A 133 0.23 -14.09 14.90
CA SER A 133 -0.19 -15.01 15.96
C SER A 133 1.08 -15.52 16.65
N LEU A 134 1.67 -14.73 17.54
CA LEU A 134 2.65 -15.22 18.51
C LEU A 134 1.90 -16.19 19.43
N LYS A 135 1.93 -17.47 19.07
CA LYS A 135 1.64 -18.56 19.99
C LYS A 135 2.87 -18.83 20.85
#